data_AF-A0A838RIW3-F1
#
_entry.id   AF-A0A838RIW3-F1
#
_cell.length_a   1.000
_cell.length_b   1.000
_cell.length_c   1.000
_cell.angle_alpha   90.00
_cell.angle_beta   90.00
_cell.angle_gamma   90.00
#
_symmetry.space_group_name_H-M   'P 1'
#
loop_
_entity.id
_entity.type
_entity.pdbx_description
1 polymer ?
#
loop_
_entity_poly.entity_id
_entity_poly.type
_entity_poly.pdbx_seq_one_letter_code
_entity_poly.pdbx_strand_id
1 'polypeptide(L)'
;MTDSPDDATRSHLQHTYALFAGIRRRFNGASVKRGGHDRPEATPLYVRRLGVEGARLFGGVDVYAVESAFTEEQESYMMEALAALKNFVSGKEGAAPLAERIVQQYLHHTAPYFVLAMLRSTEDLLRDFVAAHPGEAAILDAIFRVAGGEGFRDLIRIYGARLLEEALANVELTQPDILAFVDVHDSFRKDSSGKTVQAKYEVWCPGRSLARAYLNQCHDAARTLVQVHGVRIAPPKRDEYLIFPHEISAYLNDFAQQLLAPVLERYGID
;
A
#
# COMPACT_ATOMS: atom_id res chain seq x y z
N MET A 1 -21.65 4.85 30.65
CA MET A 1 -22.37 5.28 29.44
C MET A 1 -21.59 4.69 28.29
N THR A 2 -22.17 3.73 27.57
CA THR A 2 -21.55 3.19 26.35
C THR A 2 -21.88 4.15 25.24
N ASP A 3 -20.86 4.80 24.67
CA ASP A 3 -21.01 5.65 23.49
C ASP A 3 -21.71 4.86 22.39
N SER A 4 -22.56 5.52 21.60
CA SER A 4 -23.17 4.86 20.45
C SER A 4 -22.06 4.42 19.47
N PRO A 5 -22.24 3.35 18.68
CA PRO A 5 -21.24 2.93 17.70
C PRO A 5 -20.79 4.06 16.75
N ASP A 6 -21.70 4.98 16.42
CA ASP A 6 -21.42 6.16 15.60
C ASP A 6 -20.58 7.21 16.36
N ASP A 7 -20.81 7.41 17.66
CA ASP A 7 -20.00 8.30 18.50
C ASP A 7 -18.57 7.77 18.67
N ALA A 8 -18.41 6.46 18.91
CA ALA A 8 -17.10 5.83 19.01
C ALA A 8 -16.32 5.93 17.69
N THR A 9 -16.99 5.69 16.56
CA THR A 9 -16.42 5.84 15.22
C THR A 9 -15.99 7.29 14.97
N ARG A 10 -16.85 8.26 15.30
CA ARG A 10 -16.57 9.68 15.16
C ARG A 10 -15.37 10.10 16.00
N SER A 11 -15.32 9.72 17.28
CA SER A 11 -14.21 10.05 18.17
C SER A 11 -12.90 9.44 17.70
N HIS A 12 -12.91 8.19 17.25
CA HIS A 12 -11.72 7.55 16.70
C HIS A 12 -11.25 8.25 15.41
N LEU A 13 -12.15 8.51 14.46
CA LEU A 13 -11.83 9.21 13.22
C LEU A 13 -11.30 10.63 13.49
N GLN A 14 -11.90 11.37 14.41
CA GLN A 14 -11.45 12.71 14.78
C GLN A 14 -10.04 12.68 15.39
N HIS A 15 -9.80 11.73 16.28
CA HIS A 15 -8.49 11.54 16.89
C HIS A 15 -7.43 11.19 15.85
N THR A 16 -7.66 10.17 15.01
CA THR A 16 -6.69 9.74 13.99
C THR A 16 -6.51 10.81 12.92
N TYR A 17 -7.58 11.49 12.52
CA TYR A 17 -7.46 12.66 11.64
C TYR A 17 -6.53 13.70 12.23
N ALA A 18 -6.70 14.12 13.50
CA ALA A 18 -5.78 15.06 14.14
C ALA A 18 -4.34 14.51 14.24
N LEU A 19 -4.19 13.26 14.67
CA LEU A 19 -2.90 12.59 14.86
C LEU A 19 -2.07 12.57 13.57
N PHE A 20 -2.68 12.32 12.42
CA PHE A 20 -2.01 12.24 11.12
C PHE A 20 -1.93 13.58 10.37
N ALA A 21 -2.36 14.70 10.96
CA ALA A 21 -2.33 16.02 10.31
C ALA A 21 -0.90 16.45 9.88
N GLY A 22 0.11 16.06 10.64
CA GLY A 22 1.52 16.26 10.28
C GLY A 22 1.93 15.51 9.01
N ILE A 23 1.42 14.29 8.81
CA ILE A 23 1.64 13.53 7.57
C ILE A 23 0.95 14.22 6.40
N ARG A 24 -0.35 14.56 6.55
CA ARG A 24 -1.10 15.24 5.50
C ARG A 24 -0.46 16.55 5.06
N ARG A 25 0.04 17.37 5.99
CA ARG A 25 0.75 18.63 5.64
C ARG A 25 2.08 18.39 4.93
N ARG A 26 2.85 17.38 5.34
CA ARG A 26 4.20 17.10 4.80
C ARG A 26 4.16 16.43 3.42
N PHE A 27 3.19 15.54 3.20
CA PHE A 27 3.12 14.68 2.02
C PHE A 27 1.95 15.06 1.09
N ASN A 28 1.66 16.36 0.98
CA ASN A 28 0.66 16.88 0.03
C ASN A 28 1.36 17.48 -1.20
N GLY A 29 1.30 16.80 -2.35
CA GLY A 29 1.78 17.33 -3.64
C GLY A 29 2.64 16.37 -4.46
N ALA A 30 2.65 16.58 -5.79
CA ALA A 30 3.33 15.73 -6.77
C ALA A 30 4.88 15.78 -6.71
N SER A 31 5.45 16.72 -5.96
CA SER A 31 6.89 17.05 -5.95
C SER A 31 7.55 16.90 -4.57
N VAL A 32 6.88 16.26 -3.60
CA VAL A 32 7.51 15.93 -2.32
C VAL A 32 8.59 14.88 -2.56
N LYS A 33 9.86 15.26 -2.40
CA LYS A 33 10.97 14.31 -2.36
C LYS A 33 10.75 13.40 -1.15
N ARG A 34 10.38 12.16 -1.44
CA ARG A 34 10.40 11.03 -0.52
C ARG A 34 11.90 10.73 -0.30
N GLY A 35 12.35 10.81 0.95
CA GLY A 35 13.76 10.89 1.35
C GLY A 35 14.41 12.30 1.32
N GLY A 36 15.21 12.61 2.35
CA GLY A 36 16.16 13.75 2.33
C GLY A 36 15.82 15.00 3.15
N HIS A 37 14.84 14.97 4.05
CA HIS A 37 14.59 16.05 5.03
C HIS A 37 15.16 15.69 6.41
N ASP A 38 15.83 16.63 7.08
CA ASP A 38 16.23 16.48 8.49
C ASP A 38 14.96 16.30 9.35
N ARG A 39 14.80 15.12 9.95
CA ARG A 39 13.65 14.77 10.80
C ARG A 39 14.15 14.55 12.25
N PRO A 40 14.07 15.57 13.12
CA PRO A 40 14.62 15.47 14.49
C PRO A 40 13.88 14.48 15.42
N GLU A 41 12.74 13.92 15.02
CA GLU A 41 11.87 13.10 15.88
C GLU A 41 11.42 11.76 15.25
N ALA A 42 12.25 11.14 14.40
CA ALA A 42 11.88 9.87 13.75
C ALA A 42 12.24 8.63 14.59
N THR A 43 11.29 7.71 14.76
CA THR A 43 11.49 6.42 15.45
C THR A 43 12.01 5.34 14.47
N PRO A 44 13.13 4.67 14.75
CA PRO A 44 13.74 3.68 13.87
C PRO A 44 13.28 2.25 14.20
N LEU A 45 12.02 1.87 13.89
CA LEU A 45 11.53 0.54 14.29
C LEU A 45 11.90 -0.59 13.31
N TYR A 46 11.98 -0.32 12.01
CA TYR A 46 12.24 -1.36 11.01
C TYR A 46 13.74 -1.66 10.78
N VAL A 47 14.67 -0.86 11.32
CA VAL A 47 16.14 -1.10 11.24
C VAL A 47 16.55 -2.37 11.95
N ARG A 48 15.99 -2.68 13.12
CA ARG A 48 16.67 -3.65 13.98
C ARG A 48 16.65 -5.08 13.40
N ARG A 49 15.67 -5.38 12.54
CA ARG A 49 15.58 -6.63 11.77
C ARG A 49 16.10 -6.51 10.33
N LEU A 50 15.90 -5.38 9.65
CA LEU A 50 16.29 -5.21 8.24
C LEU A 50 17.66 -4.56 8.05
N GLY A 51 18.21 -3.87 9.03
CA GLY A 51 19.53 -3.22 8.96
C GLY A 51 20.68 -4.22 8.92
N VAL A 52 20.57 -5.36 9.61
CA VAL A 52 21.56 -6.45 9.52
C VAL A 52 21.53 -7.10 8.13
N GLU A 53 20.33 -7.32 7.58
CA GLU A 53 20.16 -7.95 6.27
C GLU A 53 20.46 -6.98 5.11
N GLY A 54 20.12 -5.70 5.28
CA GLY A 54 20.44 -4.60 4.38
C GLY A 54 21.94 -4.36 4.30
N ALA A 55 22.65 -4.37 5.44
CA ALA A 55 24.11 -4.30 5.48
C ALA A 55 24.79 -5.44 4.71
N ARG A 56 24.19 -6.65 4.74
CA ARG A 56 24.65 -7.82 3.98
C ARG A 56 24.43 -7.69 2.47
N LEU A 57 23.33 -7.04 2.06
CA LEU A 57 22.88 -6.99 0.66
C LEU A 57 23.37 -5.74 -0.11
N PHE A 58 23.49 -4.58 0.54
CA PHE A 58 23.83 -3.31 -0.11
C PHE A 58 25.25 -2.82 0.22
N GLY A 59 26.23 -3.73 0.27
CA GLY A 59 27.61 -3.50 0.73
C GLY A 59 28.21 -2.11 0.43
N GLY A 60 28.97 -1.56 1.40
CA GLY A 60 29.60 -0.24 1.30
C GLY A 60 28.80 0.91 1.93
N VAL A 61 27.85 0.62 2.82
CA VAL A 61 27.05 1.63 3.53
C VAL A 61 27.43 1.59 5.01
N ASP A 62 28.04 2.67 5.50
CA ASP A 62 28.57 2.74 6.86
C ASP A 62 27.49 2.99 7.94
N VAL A 63 26.30 3.49 7.55
CA VAL A 63 25.19 3.79 8.47
C VAL A 63 23.83 3.46 7.85
N TYR A 64 23.07 2.60 8.53
CA TYR A 64 21.64 2.37 8.31
C TYR A 64 20.82 2.95 9.48
N ALA A 65 19.94 3.91 9.21
CA ALA A 65 18.99 4.57 10.09
C ALA A 65 17.64 4.68 9.36
N VAL A 66 16.78 3.69 9.52
CA VAL A 66 15.42 3.72 8.95
C VAL A 66 14.67 4.85 9.62
N GLU A 67 14.27 5.82 8.81
CA GLU A 67 13.37 6.88 9.24
C GLU A 67 11.95 6.40 8.96
N SER A 68 11.19 6.13 10.02
CA SER A 68 9.74 6.04 9.89
C SER A 68 9.20 7.44 9.58
N ALA A 69 8.26 7.54 8.65
CA ALA A 69 7.51 8.79 8.47
C ALA A 69 6.56 9.06 9.66
N PHE A 70 6.27 8.02 10.43
CA PHE A 70 5.28 7.97 11.49
C PHE A 70 5.92 7.95 12.89
N THR A 71 5.22 8.51 13.86
CA THR A 71 5.56 8.35 15.29
C THR A 71 5.16 6.95 15.78
N GLU A 72 5.66 6.53 16.95
CA GLU A 72 5.30 5.23 17.53
C GLU A 72 3.78 5.06 17.72
N GLU A 73 3.10 6.13 18.16
CA GLU A 73 1.64 6.14 18.29
C GLU A 73 0.94 5.96 16.93
N GLN A 74 1.41 6.69 15.89
CA GLN A 74 0.88 6.55 14.52
C GLN A 74 1.13 5.14 13.95
N GLU A 75 2.26 4.51 14.29
CA GLU A 75 2.58 3.15 13.85
C GLU A 75 1.59 2.11 14.39
N SER A 76 1.16 2.24 15.66
CA SER A 76 0.19 1.31 16.24
C SER A 76 -1.13 1.30 15.46
N TYR A 77 -1.69 2.50 15.22
CA TYR A 77 -2.92 2.66 14.45
C TYR A 77 -2.77 2.17 13.00
N MET A 78 -1.65 2.45 12.36
CA MET A 78 -1.39 1.92 11.02
C MET A 78 -1.33 0.40 10.97
N MET A 79 -0.68 -0.24 11.93
CA MET A 79 -0.57 -1.69 11.95
C MET A 79 -1.93 -2.36 12.14
N GLU A 80 -2.81 -1.76 12.94
CA GLU A 80 -4.21 -2.17 13.09
C GLU A 80 -4.99 -2.01 11.78
N ALA A 81 -4.93 -0.83 11.15
CA ALA A 81 -5.57 -0.55 9.86
C ALA A 81 -5.12 -1.52 8.75
N LEU A 82 -3.81 -1.80 8.67
CA LEU A 82 -3.24 -2.74 7.70
C LEU A 82 -3.67 -4.19 7.98
N ALA A 83 -3.81 -4.57 9.25
CA ALA A 83 -4.33 -5.88 9.64
C ALA A 83 -5.80 -6.04 9.26
N ALA A 84 -6.63 -5.02 9.50
CA ALA A 84 -8.03 -4.98 9.07
C ALA A 84 -8.14 -5.05 7.54
N LEU A 85 -7.39 -4.20 6.82
CA LEU A 85 -7.37 -4.21 5.35
C LEU A 85 -6.94 -5.59 4.79
N LYS A 86 -5.96 -6.26 5.43
CA LYS A 86 -5.57 -7.62 5.05
C LYS A 86 -6.70 -8.62 5.23
N ASN A 87 -7.44 -8.56 6.33
CA ASN A 87 -8.58 -9.43 6.57
C ASN A 87 -9.68 -9.19 5.53
N PHE A 88 -9.92 -7.93 5.19
CA PHE A 88 -10.85 -7.51 4.14
C PHE A 88 -10.44 -8.04 2.76
N VAL A 89 -9.16 -7.89 2.37
CA VAL A 89 -8.56 -8.48 1.15
C VAL A 89 -8.78 -9.98 1.08
N SER A 90 -8.66 -10.67 2.22
CA SER A 90 -8.80 -12.12 2.31
C SER A 90 -10.24 -12.61 2.46
N GLY A 91 -11.23 -11.72 2.46
CA GLY A 91 -12.65 -12.06 2.64
C GLY A 91 -13.03 -12.59 4.02
N LYS A 92 -12.21 -12.34 5.05
CA LYS A 92 -12.44 -12.87 6.42
C LYS A 92 -13.57 -12.20 7.18
N GLU A 93 -14.04 -11.06 6.69
CA GLU A 93 -15.06 -10.22 7.34
C GLU A 93 -16.42 -10.32 6.63
N GLY A 94 -16.65 -11.40 5.87
CA GLY A 94 -17.89 -11.61 5.12
C GLY A 94 -18.00 -10.80 3.82
N ALA A 95 -17.02 -9.94 3.54
CA ALA A 95 -16.86 -9.29 2.23
C ALA A 95 -16.32 -10.28 1.19
N ALA A 96 -16.69 -10.08 -0.09
CA ALA A 96 -16.11 -10.86 -1.18
C ALA A 96 -14.58 -10.66 -1.21
N PRO A 97 -13.79 -11.75 -1.21
CA PRO A 97 -12.34 -11.67 -1.27
C PRO A 97 -11.86 -11.00 -2.57
N LEU A 98 -10.66 -10.44 -2.54
CA LEU A 98 -10.11 -9.72 -3.70
C LEU A 98 -10.08 -10.60 -4.97
N ALA A 99 -9.85 -11.91 -4.83
CA ALA A 99 -9.80 -12.81 -5.98
C ALA A 99 -11.12 -12.81 -6.78
N GLU A 100 -12.25 -12.90 -6.08
CA GLU A 100 -13.58 -12.90 -6.70
C GLU A 100 -13.87 -11.56 -7.40
N ARG A 101 -13.50 -10.45 -6.77
CA ARG A 101 -13.66 -9.10 -7.34
C ARG A 101 -12.89 -8.96 -8.65
N ILE A 102 -11.65 -9.44 -8.69
CA ILE A 102 -10.80 -9.43 -9.90
C ILE A 102 -11.42 -10.26 -11.02
N VAL A 103 -11.92 -11.47 -10.70
CA VAL A 103 -12.58 -12.32 -11.68
C VAL A 103 -13.81 -11.63 -12.27
N GLN A 104 -14.66 -11.04 -11.42
CA GLN A 104 -15.85 -10.32 -11.87
C GLN A 104 -15.50 -9.11 -12.75
N GLN A 105 -14.56 -8.27 -12.32
CA GLN A 105 -14.10 -7.12 -13.09
C GLN A 105 -13.52 -7.53 -14.45
N TYR A 106 -12.71 -8.59 -14.47
CA TYR A 106 -12.15 -9.11 -15.72
C TYR A 106 -13.24 -9.56 -16.69
N LEU A 107 -14.17 -10.42 -16.25
CA LEU A 107 -15.16 -11.03 -17.12
C LEU A 107 -16.17 -10.03 -17.69
N HIS A 108 -16.49 -8.98 -16.94
CA HIS A 108 -17.61 -8.09 -17.28
C HIS A 108 -17.17 -6.72 -17.78
N HIS A 109 -15.95 -6.27 -17.49
CA HIS A 109 -15.57 -4.87 -17.71
C HIS A 109 -14.21 -4.67 -18.35
N THR A 110 -13.20 -5.45 -17.95
CA THR A 110 -11.80 -5.11 -18.30
C THR A 110 -11.14 -6.10 -19.24
N ALA A 111 -11.75 -7.23 -19.57
CA ALA A 111 -11.20 -8.17 -20.54
C ALA A 111 -10.79 -7.45 -21.86
N PRO A 112 -9.63 -7.80 -22.44
CA PRO A 112 -8.74 -8.90 -22.06
C PRO A 112 -7.70 -8.55 -20.98
N TYR A 113 -7.81 -7.39 -20.32
CA TYR A 113 -6.75 -6.79 -19.51
C TYR A 113 -6.86 -7.13 -18.02
N PHE A 114 -5.92 -7.93 -17.53
CA PHE A 114 -5.89 -8.42 -16.15
C PHE A 114 -5.38 -7.37 -15.17
N VAL A 115 -4.41 -6.55 -15.57
CA VAL A 115 -3.83 -5.53 -14.70
C VAL A 115 -4.87 -4.43 -14.40
N LEU A 116 -5.70 -4.10 -15.39
CA LEU A 116 -6.82 -3.20 -15.20
C LEU A 116 -7.90 -3.79 -14.27
N ALA A 117 -8.19 -5.10 -14.37
CA ALA A 117 -9.09 -5.79 -13.43
C ALA A 117 -8.60 -5.67 -11.99
N MET A 118 -7.28 -5.88 -11.78
CA MET A 118 -6.64 -5.76 -10.48
C MET A 118 -6.78 -4.34 -9.89
N LEU A 119 -6.53 -3.32 -10.70
CA LEU A 119 -6.65 -1.93 -10.26
C LEU A 119 -8.10 -1.57 -9.90
N ARG A 120 -9.07 -1.88 -10.76
CA ARG A 120 -10.50 -1.62 -10.47
C ARG A 120 -10.99 -2.37 -9.25
N SER A 121 -10.58 -3.61 -9.09
CA SER A 121 -10.91 -4.41 -7.90
C SER A 121 -10.27 -3.86 -6.64
N THR A 122 -9.09 -3.25 -6.74
CA THR A 122 -8.44 -2.56 -5.61
C THR A 122 -9.19 -1.30 -5.23
N GLU A 123 -9.62 -0.50 -6.21
CA GLU A 123 -10.45 0.69 -5.98
C GLU A 123 -11.75 0.32 -5.27
N ASP A 124 -12.47 -0.68 -5.79
CA ASP A 124 -13.72 -1.17 -5.20
C ASP A 124 -13.49 -1.70 -3.77
N LEU A 125 -12.41 -2.46 -3.57
CA LEU A 125 -12.07 -3.00 -2.26
C LEU A 125 -11.77 -1.91 -1.24
N LEU A 126 -11.00 -0.89 -1.61
CA LEU A 126 -10.67 0.22 -0.72
C LEU A 126 -11.92 1.05 -0.40
N ARG A 127 -12.81 1.24 -1.37
CA ARG A 127 -14.08 1.95 -1.16
C ARG A 127 -14.98 1.20 -0.18
N ASP A 128 -15.10 -0.13 -0.35
CA ASP A 128 -15.87 -0.98 0.55
C ASP A 128 -15.23 -1.08 1.94
N PHE A 129 -13.90 -1.13 2.01
CA PHE A 129 -13.16 -1.12 3.27
C PHE A 129 -13.45 0.17 4.07
N VAL A 130 -13.38 1.34 3.43
CA VAL A 130 -13.70 2.63 4.09
C VAL A 130 -15.18 2.71 4.49
N ALA A 131 -16.08 2.12 3.70
CA ALA A 131 -17.49 2.06 4.05
C ALA A 131 -17.76 1.17 5.28
N ALA A 132 -17.04 0.05 5.41
CA ALA A 132 -17.16 -0.88 6.54
C ALA A 132 -16.40 -0.41 7.79
N HIS A 133 -15.26 0.27 7.60
CA HIS A 133 -14.35 0.75 8.64
C HIS A 133 -14.10 2.26 8.52
N PRO A 134 -15.14 3.11 8.65
CA PRO A 134 -15.01 4.55 8.47
C PRO A 134 -14.01 5.21 9.43
N GLY A 135 -13.79 4.64 10.62
CA GLY A 135 -12.78 5.11 11.57
C GLY A 135 -11.34 5.04 11.02
N GLU A 136 -11.07 4.10 10.12
CA GLU A 136 -9.74 3.85 9.55
C GLU A 136 -9.41 4.76 8.36
N ALA A 137 -10.39 5.55 7.88
CA ALA A 137 -10.25 6.34 6.65
C ALA A 137 -9.08 7.33 6.69
N ALA A 138 -8.87 8.01 7.84
CA ALA A 138 -7.78 8.97 8.00
C ALA A 138 -6.39 8.29 8.06
N ILE A 139 -6.34 7.06 8.58
CA ILE A 139 -5.11 6.25 8.63
C ILE A 139 -4.77 5.75 7.22
N LEU A 140 -5.79 5.29 6.47
CA LEU A 140 -5.64 4.87 5.07
C LEU A 140 -5.11 6.01 4.19
N ASP A 141 -5.67 7.21 4.30
CA ASP A 141 -5.15 8.41 3.61
C ASP A 141 -3.68 8.64 3.94
N ALA A 142 -3.29 8.59 5.22
CA ALA A 142 -1.91 8.78 5.63
C ALA A 142 -0.96 7.72 5.07
N ILE A 143 -1.38 6.45 5.06
CA ILE A 143 -0.66 5.33 4.45
C ILE A 143 -0.39 5.62 2.97
N PHE A 144 -1.41 6.00 2.21
CA PHE A 144 -1.29 6.29 0.77
C PHE A 144 -0.42 7.52 0.51
N ARG A 145 -0.59 8.59 1.28
CA ARG A 145 0.25 9.80 1.16
C ARG A 145 1.74 9.54 1.31
N VAL A 146 2.12 8.66 2.23
CA VAL A 146 3.53 8.32 2.43
C VAL A 146 4.04 7.43 1.32
N ALA A 147 3.48 6.22 1.13
CA ALA A 147 3.91 5.33 0.05
C ALA A 147 2.92 4.21 -0.34
N GLY A 148 1.68 4.22 0.16
CA GLY A 148 0.63 3.25 -0.24
C GLY A 148 0.43 3.17 -1.75
N GLY A 149 0.37 4.30 -2.44
CA GLY A 149 0.26 4.29 -3.90
C GLY A 149 1.44 3.59 -4.60
N GLU A 150 2.66 3.72 -4.09
CA GLU A 150 3.85 3.08 -4.66
C GLU A 150 3.88 1.58 -4.37
N GLY A 151 3.57 1.18 -3.13
CA GLY A 151 3.49 -0.24 -2.77
C GLY A 151 2.45 -0.98 -3.60
N PHE A 152 1.26 -0.40 -3.78
CA PHE A 152 0.22 -0.99 -4.63
C PHE A 152 0.57 -0.93 -6.12
N ARG A 153 1.18 0.16 -6.60
CA ARG A 153 1.74 0.22 -7.97
C ARG A 153 2.69 -0.94 -8.21
N ASP A 154 3.61 -1.21 -7.29
CA ASP A 154 4.63 -2.24 -7.47
C ASP A 154 4.03 -3.65 -7.36
N LEU A 155 3.10 -3.85 -6.42
CA LEU A 155 2.30 -5.08 -6.36
C LEU A 155 1.58 -5.36 -7.67
N ILE A 156 0.98 -4.35 -8.30
CA ILE A 156 0.20 -4.54 -9.52
C ILE A 156 1.12 -4.65 -10.76
N ARG A 157 2.06 -3.72 -10.94
CA ARG A 157 2.91 -3.66 -12.13
C ARG A 157 4.03 -4.68 -12.10
N ILE A 158 4.75 -4.81 -10.99
CA ILE A 158 5.97 -5.62 -10.96
C ILE A 158 5.60 -7.08 -10.71
N TYR A 159 4.79 -7.34 -9.69
CA TYR A 159 4.41 -8.70 -9.28
C TYR A 159 3.14 -9.22 -9.96
N GLY A 160 2.11 -8.37 -10.08
CA GLY A 160 0.79 -8.75 -10.58
C GLY A 160 0.71 -8.93 -12.10
N ALA A 161 1.47 -8.12 -12.85
CA ALA A 161 1.31 -8.03 -14.30
C ALA A 161 1.64 -9.30 -15.09
N ARG A 162 2.28 -10.29 -14.46
CA ARG A 162 2.63 -11.56 -15.09
C ARG A 162 1.78 -12.72 -14.62
N LEU A 163 0.90 -12.52 -13.63
CA LEU A 163 0.19 -13.63 -12.99
C LEU A 163 -0.73 -14.39 -13.96
N LEU A 164 -1.36 -13.72 -14.92
CA LEU A 164 -2.19 -14.39 -15.91
C LEU A 164 -1.34 -15.22 -16.90
N GLU A 165 -0.20 -14.69 -17.34
CA GLU A 165 0.77 -15.43 -18.17
C GLU A 165 1.34 -16.64 -17.40
N GLU A 166 1.70 -16.46 -16.14
CA GLU A 166 2.21 -17.51 -15.25
C GLU A 166 1.15 -18.59 -15.01
N ALA A 167 -0.11 -18.21 -14.79
CA ALA A 167 -1.22 -19.15 -14.64
C ALA A 167 -1.47 -19.96 -15.92
N LEU A 168 -1.37 -19.33 -17.11
CA LEU A 168 -1.47 -20.01 -18.41
C LEU A 168 -0.32 -20.99 -18.64
N ALA A 169 0.89 -20.60 -18.23
CA ALA A 169 2.09 -21.43 -18.33
C ALA A 169 2.25 -22.46 -17.20
N ASN A 170 1.33 -22.46 -16.22
CA ASN A 170 1.38 -23.27 -15.00
C ASN A 170 2.72 -23.12 -14.24
N VAL A 171 3.17 -21.87 -14.08
CA VAL A 171 4.40 -21.49 -13.36
C VAL A 171 4.07 -21.10 -11.92
N GLU A 172 5.02 -21.31 -11.01
CA GLU A 172 4.86 -20.93 -9.61
C GLU A 172 4.88 -19.41 -9.39
N LEU A 173 4.08 -18.97 -8.41
CA LEU A 173 3.99 -17.58 -7.98
C LEU A 173 5.32 -17.07 -7.39
N THR A 174 5.89 -16.03 -8.00
CA THR A 174 7.01 -15.32 -7.39
C THR A 174 6.50 -14.41 -6.27
N GLN A 175 6.84 -14.76 -5.02
CA GLN A 175 6.50 -13.95 -3.85
C GLN A 175 7.41 -12.72 -3.73
N PRO A 176 6.89 -11.56 -3.30
CA PRO A 176 7.72 -10.40 -3.08
C PRO A 176 8.67 -10.66 -1.90
N ASP A 177 9.92 -10.27 -2.10
CA ASP A 177 10.92 -10.22 -1.04
C ASP A 177 10.50 -9.18 0.02
N ILE A 178 10.99 -9.31 1.26
CA ILE A 178 10.79 -8.28 2.28
C ILE A 178 11.32 -6.91 1.84
N LEU A 179 12.31 -6.86 0.95
CA LEU A 179 12.88 -5.63 0.38
C LEU A 179 12.14 -5.08 -0.84
N ALA A 180 11.16 -5.80 -1.38
CA ALA A 180 10.40 -5.39 -2.56
C ALA A 180 9.61 -4.09 -2.38
N PHE A 181 9.33 -3.74 -1.14
CA PHE A 181 8.60 -2.54 -0.73
C PHE A 181 9.46 -1.75 0.25
N VAL A 182 10.74 -1.61 -0.08
CA VAL A 182 11.68 -0.77 0.63
C VAL A 182 12.25 0.16 -0.42
N ASP A 183 11.92 1.44 -0.32
CA ASP A 183 12.60 2.43 -1.14
C ASP A 183 13.97 2.73 -0.51
N VAL A 184 14.98 2.88 -1.34
CA VAL A 184 16.35 3.10 -0.88
C VAL A 184 16.88 4.32 -1.61
N HIS A 185 16.74 5.48 -0.97
CA HIS A 185 17.32 6.71 -1.47
C HIS A 185 18.71 6.92 -0.89
N ASP A 186 19.66 7.31 -1.74
CA ASP A 186 20.94 7.87 -1.30
C ASP A 186 20.72 9.27 -0.73
N SER A 187 21.12 9.47 0.53
CA SER A 187 21.12 10.74 1.24
C SER A 187 22.49 11.00 1.86
N PHE A 188 22.72 12.24 2.26
CA PHE A 188 23.95 12.67 2.92
C PHE A 188 23.58 13.42 4.21
N ARG A 189 24.03 12.93 5.36
CA ARG A 189 23.80 13.57 6.67
C ARG A 189 25.11 13.93 7.34
N LYS A 190 25.07 14.84 8.32
CA LYS A 190 26.22 15.06 9.21
C LYS A 190 26.22 14.01 10.32
N ASP A 191 27.38 13.42 10.59
CA ASP A 191 27.61 12.55 11.75
C ASP A 191 27.83 13.38 13.03
N SER A 192 28.07 12.71 14.17
CA SER A 192 28.34 13.37 15.46
C SER A 192 29.64 14.19 15.48
N SER A 193 30.49 14.06 14.46
CA SER A 193 31.70 14.87 14.26
C SER A 193 31.47 16.04 13.29
N GLY A 194 30.25 16.16 12.73
CA GLY A 194 29.89 17.17 11.74
C GLY A 194 30.29 16.85 10.30
N LYS A 195 30.82 15.64 10.04
CA LYS A 195 31.24 15.18 8.71
C LYS A 195 30.04 14.67 7.92
N THR A 196 29.96 15.04 6.65
CA THR A 196 28.95 14.50 5.73
C THR A 196 29.26 13.03 5.44
N VAL A 197 28.33 12.15 5.77
CA VAL A 197 28.37 10.70 5.51
C VAL A 197 27.21 10.30 4.61
N GLN A 198 27.45 9.37 3.69
CA GLN A 198 26.39 8.77 2.88
C GLN A 198 25.51 7.92 3.79
N ALA A 199 24.21 8.07 3.64
CA ALA A 199 23.18 7.41 4.43
C ALA A 199 22.04 7.01 3.49
N LYS A 200 21.54 5.78 3.55
CA LYS A 200 20.54 5.27 2.60
C LYS A 200 19.17 5.05 3.24
N TYR A 201 18.15 5.90 3.01
CA TYR A 201 16.84 5.80 3.71
C TYR A 201 15.59 6.05 2.83
N GLU A 202 14.64 5.09 2.81
CA GLU A 202 13.21 5.22 3.21
C GLU A 202 12.47 3.86 3.13
N VAL A 203 12.34 3.13 4.24
CA VAL A 203 11.59 1.85 4.25
C VAL A 203 10.10 2.15 4.43
N TRP A 204 9.31 2.07 3.37
CA TRP A 204 7.85 1.99 3.51
C TRP A 204 7.28 0.76 2.80
N CYS A 205 6.64 -0.10 3.58
CA CYS A 205 5.94 -1.27 3.08
C CYS A 205 4.48 -1.21 3.53
N PRO A 206 3.50 -1.69 2.72
CA PRO A 206 2.13 -1.98 3.15
C PRO A 206 2.04 -3.00 4.31
N GLY A 207 3.16 -3.36 4.93
CA GLY A 207 3.37 -4.56 5.70
C GLY A 207 3.53 -5.77 4.76
N ARG A 208 4.66 -6.49 4.88
CA ARG A 208 4.92 -7.73 4.12
C ARG A 208 3.75 -8.72 4.15
N SER A 209 2.99 -8.72 5.25
CA SER A 209 1.82 -9.57 5.42
C SER A 209 0.66 -9.21 4.50
N LEU A 210 0.32 -7.91 4.37
CA LEU A 210 -0.73 -7.44 3.47
C LEU A 210 -0.32 -7.67 2.02
N ALA A 211 0.90 -7.30 1.65
CA ALA A 211 1.44 -7.47 0.30
C ALA A 211 1.34 -8.93 -0.19
N ARG A 212 1.71 -9.89 0.67
CA ARG A 212 1.57 -11.33 0.39
C ARG A 212 0.11 -11.76 0.27
N ALA A 213 -0.75 -11.31 1.19
CA ALA A 213 -2.17 -11.65 1.14
C ALA A 213 -2.82 -11.14 -0.16
N TYR A 214 -2.55 -9.89 -0.51
CA TYR A 214 -2.98 -9.27 -1.76
C TYR A 214 -2.51 -10.08 -2.98
N LEU A 215 -1.21 -10.37 -3.06
CA LEU A 215 -0.67 -11.08 -4.22
C LEU A 215 -1.22 -12.51 -4.35
N ASN A 216 -1.40 -13.21 -3.24
CA ASN A 216 -2.03 -14.53 -3.24
C ASN A 216 -3.45 -14.47 -3.84
N GLN A 217 -4.24 -13.46 -3.45
CA GLN A 217 -5.57 -13.26 -4.02
C GLN A 217 -5.54 -12.94 -5.52
N CYS A 218 -4.59 -12.14 -5.98
CA CYS A 218 -4.42 -11.88 -7.42
C CYS A 218 -4.03 -13.16 -8.18
N HIS A 219 -3.17 -13.99 -7.61
CA HIS A 219 -2.78 -15.26 -8.21
C HIS A 219 -3.95 -16.25 -8.25
N ASP A 220 -4.76 -16.32 -7.19
CA ASP A 220 -5.98 -17.14 -7.15
C ASP A 220 -6.98 -16.69 -8.21
N ALA A 221 -7.13 -15.37 -8.43
CA ALA A 221 -7.96 -14.84 -9.51
C ALA A 221 -7.44 -15.27 -10.89
N ALA A 222 -6.14 -15.11 -11.15
CA ALA A 222 -5.53 -15.50 -12.42
C ALA A 222 -5.74 -17.01 -12.71
N ARG A 223 -5.53 -17.86 -11.71
CA ARG A 223 -5.80 -19.31 -11.82
C ARG A 223 -7.27 -19.59 -12.08
N THR A 224 -8.17 -18.92 -11.39
CA THR A 224 -9.62 -19.08 -11.58
C THR A 224 -10.05 -18.70 -13.00
N LEU A 225 -9.55 -17.59 -13.54
CA LEU A 225 -9.80 -17.18 -14.91
C LEU A 225 -9.37 -18.24 -15.94
N VAL A 226 -8.20 -18.85 -15.75
CA VAL A 226 -7.67 -19.88 -16.66
C VAL A 226 -8.38 -21.23 -16.49
N GLN A 227 -8.55 -21.69 -15.25
CA GLN A 227 -8.97 -23.05 -14.93
C GLN A 227 -10.50 -23.19 -14.97
N VAL A 228 -11.23 -22.19 -14.49
CA VAL A 228 -12.70 -22.23 -14.38
C VAL A 228 -13.36 -21.51 -15.56
N HIS A 229 -12.88 -20.30 -15.89
CA HIS A 229 -13.50 -19.49 -16.96
C HIS A 229 -12.87 -19.68 -18.35
N GLY A 230 -11.86 -20.54 -18.46
CA GLY A 230 -11.30 -20.94 -19.75
C GLY A 230 -10.55 -19.84 -20.49
N VAL A 231 -10.01 -18.83 -19.80
CA VAL A 231 -9.12 -17.84 -20.42
C VAL A 231 -7.87 -18.56 -20.95
N ARG A 232 -7.47 -18.23 -22.19
CA ARG A 232 -6.35 -18.87 -22.92
C ARG A 232 -5.33 -17.88 -23.48
N ILE A 233 -5.59 -16.58 -23.37
CA ILE A 233 -4.75 -15.53 -23.92
C ILE A 233 -4.53 -14.49 -22.83
N ALA A 234 -3.28 -14.11 -22.62
CA ALA A 234 -2.91 -12.94 -21.86
C ALA A 234 -2.29 -11.92 -22.82
N PRO A 235 -2.73 -10.65 -22.82
CA PRO A 235 -2.05 -9.60 -23.56
C PRO A 235 -0.60 -9.47 -23.06
N PRO A 236 0.36 -9.14 -23.94
CA PRO A 236 1.72 -8.83 -23.52
C PRO A 236 1.72 -7.72 -22.47
N LYS A 237 2.60 -7.83 -21.46
CA LYS A 237 2.78 -6.82 -20.39
C LYS A 237 2.86 -5.37 -20.88
N ARG A 238 3.43 -5.12 -22.06
CA ARG A 238 3.47 -3.77 -22.67
C ARG A 238 2.07 -3.22 -22.99
N ASP A 239 1.15 -4.07 -23.43
CA ASP A 239 -0.19 -3.68 -23.87
C ASP A 239 -1.09 -3.46 -22.64
N GLU A 240 -0.93 -4.28 -21.59
CA GLU A 240 -1.53 -4.06 -20.26
C GLU A 240 -1.15 -2.70 -19.66
N TYR A 241 0.05 -2.19 -19.94
CA TYR A 241 0.50 -0.90 -19.43
C TYR A 241 0.03 0.31 -20.22
N LEU A 242 -0.39 0.14 -21.48
CA LEU A 242 -0.89 1.26 -22.29
C LEU A 242 -2.23 1.80 -21.76
N ILE A 243 -3.01 0.94 -21.12
CA ILE A 243 -4.32 1.28 -20.55
C ILE A 243 -4.24 1.64 -19.05
N PHE A 244 -3.04 1.57 -18.49
CA PHE A 244 -2.79 1.79 -17.08
C PHE A 244 -2.44 3.27 -16.84
N PRO A 245 -2.89 3.91 -15.74
CA PRO A 245 -2.54 5.31 -15.48
C PRO A 245 -1.01 5.51 -15.49
N HIS A 246 -0.51 6.56 -16.16
CA HIS A 246 0.94 6.78 -16.25
C HIS A 246 1.61 6.94 -14.88
N GLU A 247 0.92 7.54 -13.91
CA GLU A 247 1.38 7.80 -12.55
C GLU A 247 0.47 7.12 -11.50
N ILE A 248 0.45 5.78 -11.45
CA ILE A 248 -0.46 5.02 -10.56
C ILE A 248 -0.29 5.38 -9.08
N SER A 249 0.93 5.69 -8.65
CA SER A 249 1.16 6.10 -7.28
C SER A 249 0.40 7.38 -6.95
N ALA A 250 0.44 8.39 -7.84
CA ALA A 250 -0.32 9.62 -7.67
C ALA A 250 -1.82 9.35 -7.78
N TYR A 251 -2.23 8.55 -8.76
CA TYR A 251 -3.63 8.15 -8.96
C TYR A 251 -4.25 7.51 -7.70
N LEU A 252 -3.58 6.51 -7.13
CA LEU A 252 -4.05 5.82 -5.93
C LEU A 252 -4.03 6.71 -4.68
N ASN A 253 -3.07 7.63 -4.61
CA ASN A 253 -3.01 8.62 -3.54
C ASN A 253 -4.19 9.60 -3.62
N ASP A 254 -4.52 10.08 -4.82
CA ASP A 254 -5.68 10.95 -5.04
C ASP A 254 -6.99 10.19 -4.79
N PHE A 255 -7.05 8.92 -5.17
CA PHE A 255 -8.20 8.06 -4.89
C PHE A 255 -8.43 7.90 -3.38
N ALA A 256 -7.39 7.59 -2.59
CA ALA A 256 -7.52 7.48 -1.13
C ALA A 256 -7.98 8.79 -0.47
N GLN A 257 -7.51 9.93 -0.97
CA GLN A 257 -7.97 11.25 -0.52
C GLN A 257 -9.45 11.49 -0.81
N GLN A 258 -9.91 11.09 -2.00
CA GLN A 258 -11.32 11.17 -2.38
C GLN A 258 -12.21 10.25 -1.55
N LEU A 259 -11.68 9.14 -1.01
CA LEU A 259 -12.41 8.30 -0.07
C LEU A 259 -12.58 8.95 1.31
N LEU A 260 -11.60 9.74 1.76
CA LEU A 260 -11.62 10.35 3.10
C LEU A 260 -12.67 11.47 3.21
N ALA A 261 -12.75 12.36 2.21
CA ALA A 261 -13.58 13.56 2.33
C ALA A 261 -15.08 13.29 2.63
N PRO A 262 -15.77 12.35 1.94
CA PRO A 262 -17.16 12.03 2.26
C PRO A 262 -17.36 11.45 3.66
N VAL A 263 -16.34 10.76 4.20
CA VAL A 263 -16.40 10.20 5.56
C VAL A 263 -16.30 11.32 6.59
N LEU A 264 -15.37 12.26 6.40
CA LEU A 264 -15.24 13.42 7.28
C LEU A 264 -16.53 14.25 7.31
N GLU A 265 -17.13 14.51 6.14
CA GLU A 265 -18.40 15.21 6.01
C GLU A 265 -19.53 14.48 6.77
N ARG A 266 -19.64 13.16 6.58
CA ARG A 266 -20.65 12.32 7.26
C ARG A 266 -20.57 12.43 8.79
N TYR A 267 -19.37 12.54 9.36
CA TYR A 267 -19.17 12.60 10.81
C TYR A 267 -18.96 14.03 11.37
N GLY A 268 -19.08 15.05 10.52
CA GLY A 268 -18.95 16.46 10.92
C GLY A 268 -17.56 16.80 11.47
N ILE A 269 -16.51 16.40 10.75
CA ILE A 269 -15.10 16.67 11.07
C ILE A 269 -14.52 17.55 9.97
N ASP A 270 -13.99 18.72 10.34
CA ASP A 270 -13.33 19.68 9.45
C ASP A 270 -11.80 19.45 9.36
#